data_AF-E1SNC6-F1
#
_entry.id   AF-E1SNC6-F1
#
_cell.length_a   1.000
_cell.length_b   1.000
_cell.length_c   1.000
_cell.angle_alpha   90.00
_cell.angle_beta   90.00
_cell.angle_gamma   90.00
#
_symmetry.space_group_name_H-M   'P 1'
#
loop_
_entity.id
_entity.type
_entity.pdbx_description
1 polymer ?
#
loop_
_entity_poly.entity_id
_entity_poly.type
_entity_poly.pdbx_seq_one_letter_code
_entity_poly.pdbx_strand_id
1 'polypeptide(L)'
;MRKGWMGLGLLLLTGCMSVPVATMVKMAGFDRQDFLALEPEALRLKLTLDQNVPVQLAATRLELGAELDNGQQQLFAGSVRQEEYRQFEVDGGWFSREPEPRYQYLLALDEAGEAAIRDFQRVLTEDEVASASLNVRLDLDDQFDQPVQVTVEVKLSEQEGFFTLLDEATFEPERYRD
;
A
#
# COMPACT_ATOMS: atom_id res chain seq x y z
N MET A 1 -20.29 -60.78 -11.32
CA MET A 1 -19.56 -59.55 -11.73
C MET A 1 -20.55 -58.41 -11.82
N ARG A 2 -20.53 -57.47 -10.87
CA ARG A 2 -21.24 -56.17 -10.89
C ARG A 2 -20.80 -55.36 -9.66
N LYS A 3 -19.98 -54.34 -9.87
CA LYS A 3 -19.68 -53.20 -8.97
C LYS A 3 -19.39 -52.07 -9.96
N GLY A 4 -20.29 -51.11 -10.20
CA GLY A 4 -20.75 -50.12 -9.24
C GLY A 4 -19.73 -48.99 -9.20
N TRP A 5 -19.59 -48.21 -10.29
CA TRP A 5 -18.72 -47.04 -10.32
C TRP A 5 -19.58 -45.80 -10.05
N MET A 6 -19.44 -45.27 -8.84
CA MET A 6 -20.00 -44.02 -8.37
C MET A 6 -19.04 -42.90 -8.78
N GLY A 7 -19.57 -41.84 -9.39
CA GLY A 7 -18.79 -40.78 -10.01
C GLY A 7 -18.04 -39.89 -9.01
N LEU A 8 -17.14 -39.08 -9.55
CA LEU A 8 -16.68 -37.87 -8.90
C LEU A 8 -16.39 -36.84 -9.99
N GLY A 9 -17.30 -35.86 -10.11
CA GLY A 9 -17.19 -34.76 -11.06
C GLY A 9 -16.01 -33.87 -10.70
N LEU A 10 -15.15 -33.64 -11.70
CA LEU A 10 -14.04 -32.72 -11.63
C LEU A 10 -14.61 -31.30 -11.73
N LEU A 11 -14.86 -30.68 -10.58
CA LEU A 11 -15.17 -29.26 -10.45
C LEU A 11 -13.91 -28.47 -10.84
N LEU A 12 -13.90 -27.94 -12.07
CA LEU A 12 -12.99 -26.89 -12.50
C LEU A 12 -13.42 -25.60 -11.79
N LEU A 13 -12.82 -25.33 -10.63
CA LEU A 13 -12.89 -24.02 -10.00
C LEU A 13 -11.89 -23.11 -10.71
N THR A 14 -12.41 -22.30 -11.64
CA THR A 14 -11.73 -21.12 -12.19
C THR A 14 -11.61 -20.09 -11.08
N GLY A 15 -10.43 -19.98 -10.47
CA GLY A 15 -10.11 -18.93 -9.52
C GLY A 15 -9.49 -17.74 -10.24
N CYS A 16 -10.30 -16.86 -10.82
CA CYS A 16 -9.85 -15.49 -11.09
C CYS A 16 -9.73 -14.79 -9.73
N MET A 17 -8.51 -14.66 -9.20
CA MET A 17 -8.24 -13.70 -8.13
C MET A 17 -7.35 -12.58 -8.67
N SER A 18 -7.98 -11.56 -9.25
CA SER A 18 -7.36 -10.24 -9.28
C SER A 18 -7.31 -9.75 -7.83
N VAL A 19 -6.15 -9.85 -7.19
CA VAL A 19 -5.92 -9.17 -5.92
C VAL A 19 -5.24 -7.83 -6.24
N PRO A 20 -5.96 -6.69 -6.21
CA PRO A 20 -5.31 -5.43 -5.93
C PRO A 20 -4.82 -5.51 -4.48
N VAL A 21 -3.52 -5.39 -4.27
CA VAL A 21 -2.93 -5.23 -2.93
C VAL A 21 -3.22 -3.80 -2.46
N ALA A 22 -4.50 -3.49 -2.30
CA ALA A 22 -4.96 -2.35 -1.51
C ALA A 22 -5.16 -2.91 -0.10
N THR A 23 -4.12 -2.88 0.71
CA THR A 23 -4.26 -3.25 2.12
C THR A 23 -5.03 -2.15 2.81
N MET A 24 -6.31 -2.41 3.10
CA MET A 24 -7.11 -1.57 3.96
C MET A 24 -6.63 -1.71 5.40
N VAL A 25 -5.64 -0.90 5.76
CA VAL A 25 -5.24 -0.76 7.16
C VAL A 25 -6.29 0.12 7.83
N LYS A 26 -7.32 -0.51 8.41
CA LYS A 26 -8.04 0.12 9.53
C LYS A 26 -7.04 0.24 10.67
N MET A 27 -6.32 1.35 10.73
CA MET A 27 -5.46 1.68 11.86
C MET A 27 -6.35 1.70 13.09
N ALA A 28 -6.35 0.61 13.86
CA ALA A 28 -7.16 0.45 15.05
C ALA A 28 -6.66 1.47 16.09
N GLY A 29 -7.26 2.66 16.08
CA GLY A 29 -6.85 3.79 16.92
C GLY A 29 -6.78 5.13 16.19
N PHE A 30 -6.82 5.17 14.86
CA PHE A 30 -6.84 6.44 14.12
C PHE A 30 -8.29 6.90 13.95
N ASP A 31 -8.69 7.91 14.71
CA ASP A 31 -10.04 8.45 14.70
C ASP A 31 -10.15 9.72 13.83
N ARG A 32 -11.36 10.28 13.77
CA ARG A 32 -11.64 11.48 12.96
C ARG A 32 -10.73 12.66 13.32
N GLN A 33 -10.40 12.85 14.60
CA GLN A 33 -9.55 13.96 15.04
C GLN A 33 -8.10 13.76 14.57
N ASP A 34 -7.61 12.53 14.59
CA ASP A 34 -6.27 12.23 14.11
C ASP A 34 -6.13 12.56 12.62
N PHE A 35 -7.14 12.25 11.81
CA PHE A 35 -7.19 12.63 10.40
C PHE A 35 -7.28 14.15 10.16
N LEU A 36 -8.04 14.87 11.00
CA LEU A 36 -8.12 16.33 10.95
C LEU A 36 -6.82 17.02 11.39
N ALA A 37 -6.03 16.36 12.23
CA ALA A 37 -4.74 16.85 12.71
C ALA A 37 -3.57 16.59 11.75
N LEU A 38 -3.78 15.83 10.67
CA LEU A 38 -2.74 15.57 9.68
C LEU A 38 -2.25 16.89 9.06
N GLU A 39 -0.93 17.06 9.04
CA GLU A 39 -0.25 18.11 8.29
C GLU A 39 0.16 17.52 6.93
N PRO A 40 -0.48 17.91 5.81
CA PRO A 40 -0.22 17.27 4.50
C PRO A 40 1.26 17.29 4.11
N GLU A 41 1.92 18.42 4.36
CA GLU A 41 3.35 18.65 4.15
C GLU A 41 4.28 17.74 5.00
N ALA A 42 3.80 17.15 6.10
CA ALA A 42 4.55 16.21 6.94
C ALA A 42 4.38 14.74 6.51
N LEU A 43 3.41 14.43 5.64
CA LEU A 43 3.11 13.06 5.23
C LEU A 43 4.24 12.48 4.39
N ARG A 44 4.74 11.31 4.79
CA ARG A 44 5.78 10.58 4.03
C ARG A 44 5.40 9.13 3.83
N LEU A 45 5.72 8.59 2.67
CA LEU A 45 5.75 7.16 2.41
C LEU A 45 7.19 6.71 2.30
N LYS A 46 7.54 5.61 2.95
CA LYS A 46 8.84 4.96 2.83
C LYS A 46 8.62 3.56 2.31
N LEU A 47 9.13 3.30 1.12
CA LEU A 47 9.06 2.02 0.45
C LEU A 47 10.43 1.37 0.54
N THR A 48 10.52 0.13 1.03
CA THR A 48 11.76 -0.64 1.05
C THR A 48 11.55 -1.93 0.25
N LEU A 49 12.38 -2.12 -0.78
CA LEU A 49 12.34 -3.26 -1.69
C LEU A 49 13.59 -4.11 -1.53
N ASP A 50 13.46 -5.43 -1.71
CA ASP A 50 14.57 -6.38 -1.75
C ASP A 50 15.28 -6.47 -3.10
N GLN A 51 14.69 -5.86 -4.14
CA GLN A 51 15.22 -5.83 -5.50
C GLN A 51 15.18 -4.41 -6.08
N ASN A 52 16.06 -4.15 -7.05
CA ASN A 52 16.15 -2.85 -7.73
C ASN A 52 15.06 -2.72 -8.80
N VAL A 53 13.81 -2.57 -8.36
CA VAL A 53 12.67 -2.38 -9.26
C VAL A 53 12.20 -0.92 -9.17
N PRO A 54 12.14 -0.18 -10.28
CA PRO A 54 11.64 1.19 -10.28
C PRO A 54 10.19 1.29 -9.78
N VAL A 55 9.94 2.24 -8.88
CA VAL A 55 8.57 2.60 -8.46
C VAL A 55 7.94 3.53 -9.48
N GLN A 56 6.73 3.22 -9.95
CA GLN A 56 5.96 4.08 -10.85
C GLN A 56 5.29 5.22 -10.08
N LEU A 57 6.01 6.33 -9.89
CA LEU A 57 5.55 7.48 -9.09
C LEU A 57 4.22 8.07 -9.57
N ALA A 58 3.96 8.06 -10.88
CA ALA A 58 2.73 8.60 -11.45
C ALA A 58 1.46 7.79 -11.08
N ALA A 59 1.63 6.49 -10.83
CA ALA A 59 0.57 5.55 -10.46
C ALA A 59 0.52 5.26 -8.96
N THR A 60 1.59 5.59 -8.22
CA THR A 60 1.65 5.46 -6.76
C THR A 60 0.85 6.58 -6.08
N ARG A 61 0.03 6.24 -5.07
CA ARG A 61 -0.85 7.19 -4.35
C ARG A 61 -0.92 6.89 -2.87
N LEU A 62 -1.04 7.94 -2.05
CA LEU A 62 -1.57 7.87 -0.69
C LEU A 62 -3.08 8.15 -0.78
N GLU A 63 -3.90 7.18 -0.39
CA GLU A 63 -5.35 7.27 -0.56
C GLU A 63 -6.07 7.36 0.78
N LEU A 64 -6.92 8.39 0.91
CA LEU A 64 -7.80 8.56 2.06
C LEU A 64 -9.24 8.25 1.65
N GLY A 65 -9.90 7.39 2.42
CA GLY A 65 -11.30 7.03 2.21
C GLY A 65 -12.19 7.55 3.32
N ALA A 66 -13.35 8.11 2.98
CA ALA A 66 -14.41 8.46 3.92
C ALA A 66 -15.68 7.70 3.55
N GLU A 67 -16.30 7.05 4.54
CA GLU A 67 -17.65 6.50 4.44
C GLU A 67 -18.60 7.41 5.20
N LEU A 68 -19.54 8.02 4.48
CA LEU A 68 -20.57 8.87 5.08
C LEU A 68 -21.64 8.02 5.78
N ASP A 69 -22.39 8.63 6.71
CA ASP A 69 -23.47 7.94 7.44
C ASP A 69 -24.59 7.41 6.52
N ASN A 70 -24.73 7.96 5.32
CA ASN A 70 -25.65 7.47 4.29
C ASN A 70 -25.10 6.29 3.47
N GLY A 71 -23.90 5.78 3.81
CA GLY A 71 -23.21 4.68 3.13
C GLY A 71 -22.45 5.08 1.86
N GLN A 72 -22.45 6.36 1.46
CA GLN A 72 -21.66 6.83 0.33
C GLN A 72 -20.17 6.82 0.68
N GLN A 73 -19.36 6.28 -0.22
CA GLN A 73 -17.90 6.28 -0.09
C GLN A 73 -17.29 7.37 -0.95
N GLN A 74 -16.33 8.10 -0.39
CA GLN A 74 -15.50 9.08 -1.07
C GLN A 74 -14.03 8.68 -0.95
N LEU A 75 -13.27 8.80 -2.05
CA LEU A 75 -11.86 8.46 -2.12
C LEU A 75 -11.06 9.66 -2.60
N PHE A 76 -9.99 9.98 -1.89
CA PHE A 76 -9.08 11.09 -2.16
C PHE A 76 -7.70 10.51 -2.41
N ALA A 77 -7.21 10.61 -3.65
CA ALA A 77 -5.97 9.97 -4.08
C ALA A 77 -4.84 11.00 -4.20
N GLY A 78 -4.03 11.13 -3.15
CA GLY A 78 -2.91 12.04 -3.11
C GLY A 78 -1.74 11.55 -3.97
N SER A 79 -1.30 12.37 -4.93
CA SER A 79 -0.10 12.13 -5.73
C SER A 79 1.17 12.38 -4.92
N VAL A 80 2.23 11.69 -5.31
CA VAL A 80 3.51 11.67 -4.60
C VAL A 80 4.67 12.08 -5.51
N ARG A 81 5.72 12.59 -4.89
CA ARG A 81 7.02 12.87 -5.51
C ARG A 81 8.12 12.20 -4.69
N GLN A 82 9.21 11.82 -5.36
CA GLN A 82 10.39 11.30 -4.68
C GLN A 82 11.15 12.45 -4.00
N GLU A 83 11.47 12.27 -2.72
CA GLU A 83 12.39 13.14 -1.98
C GLU A 83 13.79 12.52 -1.92
N GLU A 84 13.87 11.23 -1.61
CA GLU A 84 15.12 10.51 -1.46
C GLU A 84 15.02 9.14 -2.10
N TYR A 85 16.14 8.71 -2.66
CA TYR A 85 16.37 7.32 -3.03
C TYR A 85 17.72 6.89 -2.48
N ARG A 86 17.75 5.72 -1.84
CA ARG A 86 19.00 5.16 -1.34
C ARG A 86 19.05 3.65 -1.50
N GLN A 87 20.24 3.14 -1.74
CA GLN A 87 20.57 1.73 -1.66
C GLN A 87 21.42 1.51 -0.42
N PHE A 88 21.12 0.45 0.33
CA PHE A 88 21.92 0.02 1.47
C PHE A 88 21.94 -1.50 1.53
N GLU A 89 22.79 -2.06 2.37
CA GLU A 89 22.87 -3.50 2.58
C GLU A 89 22.38 -3.83 3.99
N VAL A 90 21.69 -4.96 4.11
CA VAL A 90 21.31 -5.55 5.41
C VAL A 90 22.04 -6.87 5.60
N ASP A 91 22.37 -7.20 6.84
CA ASP A 91 23.01 -8.48 7.14
C ASP A 91 22.06 -9.63 6.77
N GLY A 92 22.53 -10.62 6.01
CA GLY A 92 21.77 -11.83 5.61
C GLY A 92 21.41 -12.79 6.76
N GLY A 93 21.47 -12.31 8.00
CA GLY A 93 21.16 -13.05 9.22
C GLY A 93 22.15 -14.16 9.56
N TRP A 94 21.71 -15.12 10.36
CA TRP A 94 22.57 -16.21 10.84
C TRP A 94 22.84 -17.29 9.79
N PHE A 95 22.09 -17.30 8.68
CA PHE A 95 22.13 -18.35 7.66
C PHE A 95 22.79 -17.93 6.34
N SER A 96 22.91 -16.63 6.06
CA SER A 96 23.68 -16.08 4.94
C SER A 96 24.74 -15.10 5.46
N ARG A 97 25.96 -15.20 4.92
CA ARG A 97 27.07 -14.29 5.26
C ARG A 97 27.22 -13.14 4.26
N GLU A 98 26.49 -13.18 3.17
CA GLU A 98 26.52 -12.13 2.16
C GLU A 98 25.49 -11.06 2.53
N PRO A 99 25.88 -9.78 2.55
CA PRO A 99 24.93 -8.68 2.72
C PRO A 99 23.91 -8.69 1.60
N GLU A 100 22.64 -8.47 1.94
CA GLU A 100 21.55 -8.38 0.98
C GLU A 100 21.27 -6.91 0.65
N PRO A 101 21.24 -6.52 -0.64
CA PRO A 101 20.88 -5.16 -0.99
C PRO A 101 19.41 -4.89 -0.65
N ARG A 102 19.13 -3.64 -0.27
CA ARG A 102 17.81 -3.06 -0.08
C ARG A 102 17.75 -1.71 -0.78
N TYR A 103 16.60 -1.42 -1.37
CA TYR A 103 16.35 -0.23 -2.16
C TYR A 103 15.22 0.55 -1.51
N GLN A 104 15.47 1.79 -1.14
CA GLN A 104 14.50 2.59 -0.40
C GLN A 104 14.15 3.89 -1.11
N TYR A 105 12.85 4.11 -1.24
CA TYR A 105 12.26 5.35 -1.72
C TYR A 105 11.62 6.07 -0.55
N LEU A 106 11.99 7.33 -0.33
CA LEU A 106 11.25 8.24 0.53
C LEU A 106 10.44 9.18 -0.37
N LEU A 107 9.12 9.13 -0.22
CA LEU A 107 8.18 9.89 -1.01
C LEU A 107 7.44 10.88 -0.11
N ALA A 108 7.23 12.08 -0.63
CA ALA A 108 6.33 13.07 -0.05
C ALA A 108 5.12 13.27 -0.97
N LEU A 109 4.07 13.90 -0.45
CA LEU A 109 3.03 14.42 -1.31
C LEU A 109 3.60 15.54 -2.20
N ASP A 110 3.07 15.63 -3.42
CA ASP A 110 3.18 16.84 -4.22
C ASP A 110 2.03 17.81 -3.90
N GLU A 111 2.01 18.97 -4.54
CA GLU A 111 0.98 20.00 -4.29
C GLU A 111 -0.45 19.48 -4.52
N ALA A 112 -0.65 18.63 -5.53
CA ALA A 112 -1.95 18.02 -5.80
C ALA A 112 -2.30 16.95 -4.75
N GLY A 113 -1.30 16.23 -4.25
CA GLY A 113 -1.40 15.33 -3.13
C GLY A 113 -1.84 16.05 -1.87
N GLU A 114 -1.16 17.12 -1.49
CA GLU A 114 -1.49 17.94 -0.33
C GLU A 114 -2.92 18.50 -0.42
N ALA A 115 -3.33 18.98 -1.60
CA ALA A 115 -4.68 19.47 -1.84
C ALA A 115 -5.74 18.37 -1.62
N ALA A 116 -5.49 17.14 -2.08
CA ALA A 116 -6.40 16.01 -1.89
C ALA A 116 -6.61 15.67 -0.40
N ILE A 117 -5.57 15.78 0.43
CA ILE A 117 -5.69 15.58 1.88
C ILE A 117 -6.53 16.69 2.51
N ARG A 118 -6.33 17.95 2.11
CA ARG A 118 -7.14 19.07 2.60
C ARG A 118 -8.61 18.93 2.18
N ASP A 119 -8.88 18.39 1.00
CA ASP A 119 -10.24 18.11 0.54
C ASP A 119 -10.91 17.01 1.36
N PHE A 120 -10.19 15.95 1.67
CA PHE A 120 -10.65 14.92 2.60
C PHE A 120 -10.95 15.49 4.00
N GLN A 121 -10.07 16.34 4.54
CA GLN A 121 -10.27 16.98 5.84
C GLN A 121 -11.50 17.89 5.86
N ARG A 122 -11.82 18.52 4.73
CA ARG A 122 -13.05 19.32 4.58
C ARG A 122 -14.29 18.44 4.68
N VAL A 123 -14.32 17.29 3.99
CA VAL A 123 -15.41 16.30 4.13
C VAL A 123 -15.51 15.80 5.57
N LEU A 124 -14.38 15.52 6.22
CA LEU A 124 -14.36 15.17 7.65
C LEU A 124 -14.81 16.31 8.56
N THR A 125 -14.98 17.55 8.10
CA THR A 125 -15.45 18.67 8.93
C THR A 125 -16.92 18.99 8.64
N GLU A 126 -17.30 18.94 7.37
CA GLU A 126 -18.61 19.40 6.88
C GLU A 126 -19.67 18.29 6.92
N ASP A 127 -19.28 17.02 6.85
CA ASP A 127 -20.20 15.89 6.76
C ASP A 127 -20.21 15.00 8.03
N GLU A 128 -21.28 14.22 8.16
CA GLU A 128 -21.36 13.09 9.10
C GLU A 128 -20.69 11.86 8.46
N VAL A 129 -19.53 11.49 9.02
CA VAL A 129 -18.66 10.43 8.52
C VAL A 129 -18.68 9.26 9.51
N ALA A 130 -19.12 8.11 9.03
CA ALA A 130 -19.20 6.86 9.77
C ALA A 130 -17.82 6.26 9.99
N SER A 131 -16.96 6.30 8.96
CA SER A 131 -15.59 5.79 9.06
C SER A 131 -14.62 6.49 8.11
N ALA A 132 -13.35 6.47 8.48
CA ALA A 132 -12.25 6.98 7.67
C ALA A 132 -11.14 5.93 7.56
N SER A 133 -10.37 5.97 6.46
CA SER A 133 -9.30 5.01 6.19
C SER A 133 -8.14 5.65 5.45
N LEU A 134 -6.95 5.07 5.62
CA LEU A 134 -5.74 5.40 4.88
C LEU A 134 -5.23 4.14 4.20
N ASN A 135 -4.84 4.30 2.94
CA ASN A 135 -4.33 3.24 2.09
C ASN A 135 -3.14 3.76 1.29
N VAL A 136 -2.30 2.85 0.82
CA VAL A 136 -1.27 3.16 -0.17
C VAL A 136 -1.53 2.30 -1.39
N ARG A 137 -1.69 2.95 -2.54
CA ARG A 137 -1.65 2.28 -3.83
C ARG A 137 -0.22 2.35 -4.34
N LEU A 138 0.44 1.21 -4.40
CA LEU A 138 1.80 1.10 -4.94
C LEU A 138 1.76 0.48 -6.33
N ASP A 139 2.57 1.03 -7.22
CA ASP A 139 2.78 0.49 -8.56
C ASP A 139 4.29 0.41 -8.83
N LEU A 140 4.74 -0.75 -9.32
CA LEU A 140 6.13 -1.06 -9.65
C LEU A 140 6.23 -1.25 -11.16
N ASP A 141 7.36 -0.92 -11.76
CA ASP A 141 7.66 -1.30 -13.14
C ASP A 141 7.57 -2.82 -13.26
N ASP A 142 6.96 -3.34 -14.31
CA ASP A 142 6.67 -4.76 -14.52
C ASP A 142 7.90 -5.56 -14.99
N GLN A 143 9.02 -4.88 -15.24
CA GLN A 143 10.28 -5.44 -15.70
C GLN A 143 11.09 -6.13 -14.59
N PHE A 144 10.50 -7.12 -13.91
CA PHE A 144 11.20 -7.98 -12.97
C PHE A 144 10.84 -9.45 -13.13
N ASP A 145 11.82 -10.33 -12.94
CA ASP A 145 11.65 -11.76 -13.18
C ASP A 145 11.29 -12.55 -11.93
N GLN A 146 11.50 -12.01 -10.73
CA GLN A 146 11.29 -12.72 -9.46
C GLN A 146 10.38 -11.90 -8.55
N PRO A 147 9.50 -12.52 -7.74
CA PRO A 147 8.66 -11.79 -6.80
C PRO A 147 9.49 -10.86 -5.92
N VAL A 148 9.01 -9.62 -5.78
CA VAL A 148 9.69 -8.56 -5.02
C VAL A 148 9.05 -8.45 -3.65
N GLN A 149 9.85 -8.43 -2.58
CA GLN A 149 9.35 -8.13 -1.25
C GLN A 149 9.35 -6.62 -1.02
N VAL A 150 8.22 -6.12 -0.55
CA VAL A 150 8.01 -4.69 -0.32
C VAL A 150 7.48 -4.44 1.08
N THR A 151 8.21 -3.62 1.82
CA THR A 151 7.73 -3.01 3.07
C THR A 151 7.27 -1.58 2.78
N VAL A 152 6.05 -1.25 3.20
CA VAL A 152 5.48 0.10 3.09
C VAL A 152 5.29 0.65 4.49
N GLU A 153 5.97 1.75 4.75
CA GLU A 153 5.85 2.52 5.98
C GLU A 153 5.38 3.93 5.66
N VAL A 154 4.75 4.58 6.62
CA VAL A 154 4.25 5.95 6.48
C VAL A 154 4.51 6.74 7.74
N LYS A 155 4.72 8.04 7.57
CA LYS A 155 4.86 9.03 8.63
C LYS A 155 3.65 9.96 8.53
N LEU A 156 2.89 10.13 9.61
CA LEU A 156 1.68 10.95 9.63
C LEU A 156 1.88 12.35 10.23
N SER A 157 2.95 12.54 11.00
CA SER A 157 3.31 13.82 11.60
C SER A 157 4.83 13.93 11.76
N GLU A 158 5.35 15.15 11.93
CA GLU A 158 6.79 15.33 12.17
C GLU A 158 7.26 14.80 13.52
N GLN A 159 6.35 14.70 14.49
CA GLN A 159 6.65 14.34 15.89
C GLN A 159 6.76 12.83 16.10
N GLU A 160 6.16 12.06 15.20
CA GLU A 160 6.09 10.60 15.29
C GLU A 160 7.05 9.92 14.30
N GLY A 161 7.39 8.68 14.62
CA GLY A 161 8.17 7.82 13.73
C GLY A 161 7.33 7.30 12.57
N PHE A 162 8.00 6.52 11.70
CA PHE A 162 7.29 5.72 10.70
C PHE A 162 6.54 4.57 11.38
N PHE A 163 5.35 4.25 10.87
CA PHE A 163 4.64 3.02 11.18
C PHE A 163 4.50 2.17 9.92
N THR A 164 4.55 0.86 10.11
CA THR A 164 4.45 -0.12 9.03
C THR A 164 2.99 -0.36 8.66
N LEU A 165 2.65 -0.12 7.39
CA LEU A 165 1.36 -0.50 6.80
C LEU A 165 1.41 -1.91 6.22
N LEU A 166 2.51 -2.21 5.54
CA LEU A 166 2.79 -3.49 4.91
C LEU A 166 4.19 -3.91 5.28
N ASP A 167 4.33 -5.14 5.77
CA ASP A 167 5.62 -5.72 6.13
C ASP A 167 5.90 -6.89 5.19
N GLU A 168 6.99 -6.80 4.43
CA GLU A 168 7.46 -7.83 3.50
C GLU A 168 6.35 -8.43 2.63
N ALA A 169 5.54 -7.57 2.02
CA ALA A 169 4.48 -7.98 1.10
C ALA A 169 5.09 -8.40 -0.25
N THR A 170 4.66 -9.55 -0.76
CA THR A 170 5.15 -10.08 -2.03
C THR A 170 4.39 -9.47 -3.22
N PHE A 171 5.13 -8.84 -4.13
CA PHE A 171 4.68 -8.34 -5.41
C PHE A 171 5.10 -9.31 -6.51
N GLU A 172 4.14 -9.94 -7.16
CA GLU A 172 4.39 -10.87 -8.25
C GLU A 172 4.52 -10.15 -9.60
N PRO A 173 5.42 -10.60 -10.49
CA PRO A 173 5.49 -10.06 -11.84
C PRO A 173 4.24 -10.41 -12.64
N GLU A 174 3.89 -9.59 -13.64
CA GLU A 174 2.69 -9.80 -14.48
C GLU A 174 2.64 -11.20 -15.10
N ARG A 175 3.79 -11.76 -15.47
CA ARG A 175 3.91 -13.10 -16.07
C ARG A 175 3.47 -14.28 -15.17
N TYR A 176 3.18 -14.03 -13.90
CA TYR A 176 2.69 -15.03 -12.94
C TYR A 176 1.21 -14.83 -12.55
N ARG A 177 0.54 -13.80 -13.09
CA ARG A 177 -0.86 -13.47 -12.79
C ARG A 177 -1.81 -14.21 -13.75
N ASP A 178 -1.76 -15.55 -13.76
CA ASP A 178 -2.66 -16.44 -14.54
C ASP A 178 -3.67 -17.18 -13.64
#